data_AF-A0A661HXC7-F1
#
_entry.id   AF-A0A661HXC7-F1
#
_cell.length_a   1.000
_cell.length_b   1.000
_cell.length_c   1.000
_cell.angle_alpha   90.00
_cell.angle_beta   90.00
_cell.angle_gamma   90.00
#
_symmetry.space_group_name_H-M   'P 1'
#
loop_
_entity.id
_entity.type
_entity.pdbx_description
1 polymer ?
#
loop_
_entity_poly.entity_id
_entity_poly.type
_entity_poly.pdbx_seq_one_letter_code
_entity_poly.pdbx_strand_id
1 'polypeptide(L)'
;MNKQKFITLTLIISGLVLNPVIAETVHHTVIQSQHINQSVVSNISTILHNRGLDEDVAEEMASNLVSEEDEMLLAMMMETLQMQNIVTKNEVLEYLSHAALHKQTLDFKSYDHLVGMVSKIKQTSLDPYTLKELSHLTKINKQLFV
;
A
#
# COMPACT_ATOMS: atom_id res chain seq x y z
N MET A 1 56.31 27.50 34.33
CA MET A 1 57.21 26.47 33.76
C MET A 1 56.36 25.58 32.85
N ASN A 2 56.29 25.92 31.55
CA ASN A 2 55.43 25.28 30.55
C ASN A 2 56.13 24.08 29.89
N LYS A 3 55.46 22.93 29.88
CA LYS A 3 55.81 21.71 29.13
C LYS A 3 54.46 21.08 28.75
N GLN A 4 54.19 20.52 27.58
CA GLN A 4 55.01 19.81 26.60
C GLN A 4 54.39 19.97 25.20
N LYS A 5 55.23 19.97 24.17
CA LYS A 5 54.84 19.83 22.76
C LYS A 5 54.71 18.35 22.43
N PHE A 6 53.64 17.96 21.74
CA PHE A 6 53.62 16.74 20.94
C PHE A 6 53.16 17.09 19.52
N ILE A 7 54.03 16.81 18.56
CA ILE A 7 53.76 16.81 17.12
C ILE A 7 53.60 15.35 16.75
N THR A 8 52.47 14.98 16.13
CA THR A 8 52.41 13.84 15.22
C THR A 8 51.40 14.13 14.11
N LEU A 9 51.90 14.08 12.88
CA LEU A 9 51.20 14.25 11.62
C LEU A 9 51.07 12.87 10.97
N THR A 10 49.87 12.47 10.54
CA THR A 10 49.74 11.47 9.47
C THR A 10 48.53 11.77 8.60
N LEU A 11 48.80 11.85 7.30
CA LEU A 11 47.91 12.17 6.19
C LEU A 11 47.58 10.89 5.43
N ILE A 12 46.31 10.64 5.10
CA ILE A 12 45.94 9.69 4.05
C ILE A 12 44.85 10.34 3.18
N ILE A 13 45.27 10.82 2.01
CA ILE A 13 44.41 11.12 0.87
C ILE A 13 44.48 9.87 -0.01
N SER A 14 43.39 9.09 -0.06
CA SER A 14 43.25 7.96 -0.97
C SER A 14 41.91 8.09 -1.66
N GLY A 15 41.94 8.16 -2.98
CA GLY A 15 40.87 8.64 -3.83
C GLY A 15 39.57 7.84 -3.78
N LEU A 16 38.46 8.56 -4.02
CA LEU A 16 37.18 8.00 -4.42
C LEU A 16 37.35 7.29 -5.76
N VAL A 17 37.54 5.98 -5.72
CA VAL A 17 37.20 5.12 -6.84
C VAL A 17 36.59 3.83 -6.29
N LEU A 18 35.43 3.47 -6.86
CA LEU A 18 34.68 2.22 -6.74
C LEU A 18 33.60 2.15 -5.65
N ASN A 19 32.38 2.47 -6.10
CA ASN A 19 31.10 1.87 -5.70
C ASN A 19 31.09 0.37 -6.12
N PRO A 20 30.19 -0.51 -5.63
CA PRO A 20 29.51 -0.71 -4.34
C PRO A 20 29.94 -2.05 -3.70
N VAL A 21 29.49 -2.36 -2.48
CA VAL A 21 29.06 -3.70 -1.97
C VAL A 21 29.30 -3.79 -0.45
N ILE A 22 28.18 -3.68 0.28
CA ILE A 22 27.77 -4.45 1.48
C ILE A 22 28.82 -4.64 2.59
N ALA A 23 28.65 -3.90 3.68
CA ALA A 23 28.87 -4.31 5.07
C ALA A 23 28.26 -3.21 5.95
N GLU A 24 26.98 -3.28 6.32
CA GLU A 24 26.51 -3.96 7.54
C GLU A 24 27.10 -3.31 8.80
N THR A 25 26.35 -2.39 9.41
CA THR A 25 26.10 -2.27 10.87
C THR A 25 25.26 -1.01 11.15
N VAL A 26 23.97 -1.16 11.46
CA VAL A 26 23.40 -1.10 12.83
C VAL A 26 22.73 0.26 13.09
N HIS A 27 21.40 0.32 12.93
CA HIS A 27 20.46 0.55 14.04
C HIS A 27 19.00 0.61 13.53
N HIS A 28 18.19 -0.34 14.03
CA HIS A 28 16.73 -0.30 14.21
C HIS A 28 15.82 0.09 13.03
N THR A 29 15.34 -0.94 12.31
CA THR A 29 13.94 -1.36 12.47
C THR A 29 13.83 -2.84 12.17
N VAL A 30 13.52 -3.62 13.20
CA VAL A 30 12.89 -4.92 13.03
C VAL A 30 11.48 -4.60 12.56
N ILE A 31 11.25 -4.50 11.25
CA ILE A 31 9.90 -4.76 10.74
C ILE A 31 9.86 -6.27 10.54
N GLN A 32 9.43 -6.91 11.61
CA GLN A 32 8.79 -8.21 11.63
C GLN A 32 8.28 -8.60 10.24
N SER A 33 8.98 -9.53 9.61
CA SER A 33 8.36 -10.49 8.70
C SER A 33 7.42 -11.36 9.53
N GLN A 34 6.33 -10.76 10.00
CA GLN A 34 5.19 -11.46 10.51
C GLN A 34 4.15 -11.41 9.41
N HIS A 35 3.94 -12.58 8.82
CA HIS A 35 2.78 -12.89 8.01
C HIS A 35 1.51 -12.89 8.91
N ILE A 36 1.29 -11.82 9.68
CA ILE A 36 -0.01 -11.43 10.21
C ILE A 36 -0.78 -11.00 8.97
N ASN A 37 -2.02 -11.47 8.81
CA ASN A 37 -2.91 -10.98 7.76
C ASN A 37 -3.03 -9.45 7.88
N GLN A 38 -2.20 -8.70 7.15
CA GLN A 38 -2.19 -7.25 7.21
C GLN A 38 -3.56 -6.76 6.74
N SER A 39 -4.14 -5.90 7.56
CA SER A 39 -5.46 -5.31 7.35
C SER A 39 -5.47 -4.49 6.05
N VAL A 40 -6.64 -4.23 5.48
CA VAL A 40 -6.72 -3.43 4.23
C VAL A 40 -6.18 -2.02 4.48
N VAL A 41 -6.52 -1.43 5.63
CA VAL A 41 -6.01 -0.12 6.08
C VAL A 41 -4.49 -0.14 6.20
N SER A 42 -3.92 -1.15 6.87
CA SER A 42 -2.47 -1.28 7.04
C SER A 42 -1.73 -1.39 5.69
N ASN A 43 -2.29 -2.13 4.73
CA ASN A 43 -1.72 -2.24 3.40
C ASN A 43 -1.76 -0.90 2.64
N ILE A 44 -2.88 -0.17 2.71
CA ILE A 44 -3.00 1.15 2.07
C ILE A 44 -2.02 2.13 2.71
N SER A 45 -1.95 2.19 4.04
CA SER A 45 -1.00 3.04 4.78
C SER A 45 0.44 2.71 4.37
N THR A 46 0.80 1.43 4.32
CA THR A 46 2.14 1.00 3.88
C THR A 46 2.46 1.48 2.46
N ILE A 47 1.53 1.35 1.51
CA ILE A 47 1.72 1.84 0.13
C ILE A 47 1.90 3.35 0.11
N LEU A 48 1.11 4.09 0.89
CA LEU A 48 1.18 5.55 0.99
C LEU A 48 2.51 6.01 1.61
N HIS A 49 2.93 5.38 2.70
CA HIS A 49 4.21 5.66 3.36
C HIS A 49 5.39 5.38 2.43
N ASN A 50 5.37 4.24 1.72
CA ASN A 50 6.39 3.90 0.72
C ASN A 50 6.47 4.90 -0.44
N ARG A 51 5.42 5.70 -0.67
CA ARG A 51 5.37 6.79 -1.65
C ARG A 51 5.85 8.13 -1.09
N GLY A 52 6.32 8.16 0.15
CA GLY A 52 6.93 9.32 0.80
C GLY A 52 6.00 10.12 1.71
N LEU A 53 4.83 9.59 2.05
CA LEU A 53 4.00 10.18 3.11
C LEU A 53 4.59 9.82 4.48
N ASP A 54 4.44 10.75 5.42
CA ASP A 54 4.69 10.47 6.83
C ASP A 54 3.78 9.32 7.31
N GLU A 55 4.30 8.46 8.19
CA GLU A 55 3.62 7.23 8.62
C GLU A 55 2.27 7.54 9.28
N ASP A 56 2.22 8.52 10.19
CA ASP A 56 1.00 8.93 10.88
C ASP A 56 -0.04 9.48 9.89
N VAL A 57 0.43 10.24 8.90
CA VAL A 57 -0.43 10.79 7.83
C VAL A 57 -0.96 9.68 6.93
N ALA A 58 -0.12 8.71 6.57
CA ALA A 58 -0.52 7.59 5.73
C ALA A 58 -1.58 6.70 6.42
N GLU A 59 -1.43 6.48 7.73
CA GLU A 59 -2.40 5.75 8.55
C GLU A 59 -3.72 6.50 8.65
N GLU A 60 -3.69 7.80 8.96
CA GLU A 60 -4.89 8.63 9.02
C GLU A 60 -5.65 8.63 7.67
N MET A 61 -4.93 8.76 6.55
CA MET A 61 -5.54 8.74 5.21
C MET A 61 -6.17 7.38 4.87
N ALA A 62 -5.52 6.28 5.25
CA ALA A 62 -6.05 4.94 5.01
C ALA A 62 -7.31 4.67 5.83
N SER A 63 -7.29 5.02 7.12
CA SER A 63 -8.42 4.84 8.05
C SER A 63 -9.61 5.74 7.71
N ASN A 64 -9.38 6.90 7.10
CA ASN A 64 -10.45 7.76 6.60
C ASN A 64 -11.13 7.22 5.32
N LEU A 65 -10.41 6.42 4.53
CA LEU A 65 -10.96 5.83 3.29
C LEU A 65 -11.82 4.60 3.58
N VAL A 66 -11.37 3.75 4.51
CA VAL A 66 -11.99 2.47 4.84
C VAL A 66 -12.36 2.47 6.32
N SER A 67 -13.66 2.39 6.61
CA SER A 67 -14.14 2.26 7.98
C SER A 67 -13.72 0.91 8.57
N GLU A 68 -13.52 0.83 9.89
CA GLU A 68 -13.21 -0.43 10.58
C GLU A 68 -14.31 -1.48 10.35
N GLU A 69 -15.57 -1.06 10.26
CA GLU A 69 -16.73 -1.93 10.03
C GLU A 69 -16.70 -2.57 8.63
N ASP A 70 -16.23 -1.83 7.62
CA ASP A 70 -16.19 -2.26 6.24
C ASP A 70 -14.91 -3.03 5.87
N GLU A 71 -13.89 -3.02 6.72
CA GLU A 71 -12.57 -3.58 6.41
C GLU A 71 -12.62 -5.07 6.07
N MET A 72 -13.34 -5.87 6.87
CA MET A 72 -13.50 -7.30 6.62
C MET A 72 -14.27 -7.55 5.31
N LEU A 73 -15.33 -6.76 5.06
CA LEU A 73 -16.15 -6.89 3.86
C LEU A 73 -15.36 -6.54 2.60
N LEU A 74 -14.54 -5.49 2.67
CA LEU A 74 -13.64 -5.08 1.61
C LEU A 74 -12.59 -6.16 1.32
N ALA A 75 -11.99 -6.75 2.36
CA ALA A 75 -11.07 -7.87 2.18
C ALA A 75 -11.72 -9.07 1.48
N MET A 76 -12.96 -9.43 1.84
CA MET A 76 -13.70 -10.51 1.17
C MET A 76 -14.05 -10.18 -0.28
N MET A 77 -14.41 -8.93 -0.57
CA MET A 77 -14.65 -8.46 -1.94
C MET A 77 -13.39 -8.58 -2.80
N MET A 78 -12.23 -8.16 -2.26
CA MET A 78 -10.94 -8.26 -2.94
C MET A 78 -10.56 -9.72 -3.23
N GLU A 79 -10.79 -10.63 -2.28
CA GLU A 79 -10.54 -12.06 -2.47
C GLU A 79 -11.45 -12.64 -3.57
N THR A 80 -12.73 -12.25 -3.58
CA THR A 80 -13.69 -12.69 -4.61
C THR A 80 -13.26 -12.25 -6.00
N LEU A 81 -12.84 -10.97 -6.15
CA LEU A 81 -12.34 -10.44 -7.41
C LEU A 81 -11.09 -11.19 -7.90
N GLN A 82 -10.20 -11.55 -6.97
CA GLN A 82 -9.00 -12.32 -7.27
C GLN A 82 -9.32 -13.76 -7.68
N MET A 83 -10.18 -14.46 -6.93
CA MET A 83 -10.61 -15.83 -7.23
C MET A 83 -11.28 -15.95 -8.60
N GLN A 84 -12.00 -14.90 -9.03
CA GLN A 84 -12.64 -14.83 -10.34
C GLN A 84 -11.68 -14.40 -11.47
N ASN A 85 -10.39 -14.19 -11.19
CA ASN A 85 -9.39 -13.65 -12.12
C ASN A 85 -9.82 -12.31 -12.75
N ILE A 86 -10.58 -11.50 -12.00
CA ILE A 86 -10.97 -10.17 -12.46
C ILE A 86 -9.80 -9.22 -12.22
N VAL A 87 -9.37 -9.04 -10.97
CA VAL A 87 -8.21 -8.21 -10.60
C VAL A 87 -7.54 -8.85 -9.39
N THR A 88 -6.23 -8.66 -9.24
CA THR A 88 -5.48 -9.13 -8.08
C THR A 88 -5.70 -8.22 -6.86
N LYS A 89 -5.47 -8.76 -5.66
CA LYS A 89 -5.54 -7.99 -4.41
C LYS A 89 -4.64 -6.74 -4.46
N ASN A 90 -3.42 -6.87 -4.98
CA ASN A 90 -2.45 -5.78 -5.07
C ASN A 90 -2.94 -4.66 -6.00
N GLU A 91 -3.53 -4.99 -7.15
CA GLU A 91 -4.08 -3.98 -8.05
C GLU A 91 -5.23 -3.19 -7.41
N VAL A 92 -6.06 -3.85 -6.61
CA VAL A 92 -7.12 -3.16 -5.85
C VAL A 92 -6.50 -2.28 -4.77
N LEU A 93 -5.50 -2.74 -4.01
CA LEU A 93 -4.81 -1.92 -3.00
C LEU A 93 -4.14 -0.68 -3.62
N GLU A 94 -3.50 -0.83 -4.77
CA GLU A 94 -2.91 0.28 -5.51
C GLU A 94 -3.98 1.30 -5.91
N TYR A 95 -5.13 0.84 -6.41
CA TYR A 95 -6.27 1.71 -6.69
C TYR A 95 -6.78 2.45 -5.45
N LEU A 96 -6.98 1.73 -4.34
CA LEU A 96 -7.48 2.29 -3.08
C LEU A 96 -6.51 3.32 -2.51
N SER A 97 -5.19 3.07 -2.57
CA SER A 97 -4.18 4.04 -2.16
C SER A 97 -4.25 5.34 -2.98
N HIS A 98 -4.53 5.24 -4.28
CA HIS A 98 -4.73 6.42 -5.12
C HIS A 98 -6.04 7.14 -4.76
N ALA A 99 -7.12 6.40 -4.49
CA ALA A 99 -8.37 6.96 -4.02
C ALA A 99 -8.22 7.71 -2.69
N ALA A 100 -7.44 7.18 -1.74
CA ALA A 100 -7.10 7.82 -0.47
C ALA A 100 -6.38 9.15 -0.69
N LEU A 101 -5.34 9.19 -1.55
CA LEU A 101 -4.61 10.42 -1.88
C LEU A 101 -5.53 11.54 -2.38
N HIS A 102 -6.54 11.16 -3.16
CA HIS A 102 -7.52 12.08 -3.74
C HIS A 102 -8.76 12.30 -2.86
N LYS A 103 -8.78 11.75 -1.64
CA LYS A 103 -9.91 11.83 -0.70
C LYS A 103 -11.25 11.44 -1.35
N GLN A 104 -11.21 10.41 -2.21
CA GLN A 104 -12.39 9.94 -2.92
C GLN A 104 -13.30 9.17 -1.98
N THR A 105 -14.61 9.37 -2.10
CA THR A 105 -15.60 8.52 -1.44
C THR A 105 -15.81 7.26 -2.28
N LEU A 106 -15.71 6.09 -1.63
CA LEU A 106 -15.92 4.80 -2.28
C LEU A 106 -17.31 4.25 -1.94
N ASP A 107 -17.99 3.70 -2.93
CA ASP A 107 -19.28 3.03 -2.74
C ASP A 107 -19.23 1.64 -3.37
N PHE A 108 -18.83 0.64 -2.59
CA PHE A 108 -18.75 -0.75 -3.04
C PHE A 108 -20.13 -1.40 -3.21
N LYS A 109 -21.22 -0.73 -2.81
CA LYS A 109 -22.61 -1.14 -3.08
C LYS A 109 -23.11 -0.67 -4.44
N SER A 110 -22.40 0.26 -5.08
CA SER A 110 -22.75 0.76 -6.40
C SER A 110 -22.09 -0.09 -7.49
N TYR A 111 -22.94 -0.59 -8.41
CA TYR A 111 -22.47 -1.33 -9.58
C TYR A 111 -21.56 -0.47 -10.45
N ASP A 112 -21.96 0.79 -10.69
CA ASP A 112 -21.21 1.71 -11.52
C ASP A 112 -19.84 2.04 -10.92
N HIS A 113 -19.77 2.15 -9.59
CA HIS A 113 -18.50 2.36 -8.90
C HIS A 113 -17.58 1.15 -9.05
N LEU A 114 -18.10 -0.06 -8.83
CA LEU A 114 -17.32 -1.29 -8.93
C LEU A 114 -16.82 -1.52 -10.37
N VAL A 115 -17.67 -1.30 -11.37
CA VAL A 115 -17.29 -1.32 -12.78
C VAL A 115 -16.23 -0.27 -13.06
N GLY A 116 -16.44 0.98 -12.61
CA GLY A 116 -15.49 2.07 -12.81
C GLY A 116 -14.12 1.79 -12.21
N MET A 117 -14.07 1.19 -11.01
CA MET A 117 -12.83 0.75 -10.36
C MET A 117 -12.11 -0.30 -11.23
N VAL A 118 -12.79 -1.39 -11.59
CA VAL A 118 -12.19 -2.49 -12.35
C VAL A 118 -11.75 -2.02 -13.74
N SER A 119 -12.54 -1.17 -14.40
CA SER A 119 -12.15 -0.55 -15.68
C SER A 119 -10.90 0.32 -15.56
N LYS A 120 -10.78 1.12 -14.49
CA LYS A 120 -9.57 1.94 -14.26
C LYS A 120 -8.34 1.09 -14.00
N ILE A 121 -8.49 -0.01 -13.24
CA ILE A 121 -7.40 -0.96 -12.98
C ILE A 121 -6.95 -1.64 -14.28
N LYS A 122 -7.89 -2.22 -15.04
CA LYS A 122 -7.57 -2.96 -16.27
C LYS A 122 -7.20 -2.08 -17.46
N GLN A 123 -7.48 -0.78 -17.40
CA GLN A 123 -7.27 0.19 -18.48
C GLN A 123 -7.91 -0.22 -19.83
N THR A 124 -8.98 -1.03 -19.77
CA THR A 124 -9.64 -1.63 -20.94
C THR A 124 -11.13 -1.76 -20.70
N SER A 125 -11.89 -1.96 -21.79
CA SER A 125 -13.31 -2.28 -21.70
C SER A 125 -13.52 -3.65 -21.07
N LEU A 126 -14.47 -3.76 -20.15
CA LEU A 126 -14.79 -5.02 -19.49
C LEU A 126 -15.65 -5.89 -20.39
N ASP A 127 -15.33 -7.18 -20.45
CA ASP A 127 -16.11 -8.15 -21.19
C ASP A 127 -17.45 -8.46 -20.47
N PRO A 128 -18.45 -9.02 -21.19
CA PRO A 128 -19.76 -9.32 -20.62
C PRO A 128 -19.74 -10.29 -19.44
N TYR A 129 -18.76 -11.21 -19.37
CA TYR A 129 -18.62 -12.13 -18.24
C TYR A 129 -18.17 -11.36 -17.00
N THR A 130 -17.12 -10.55 -17.09
CA THR A 130 -16.67 -9.68 -16.01
C THR A 130 -17.82 -8.77 -15.53
N LEU A 131 -18.55 -8.12 -16.44
CA LEU A 131 -19.67 -7.25 -16.08
C LEU A 131 -20.79 -7.97 -15.31
N LYS A 132 -21.06 -9.23 -15.66
CA LYS A 132 -22.05 -10.08 -14.98
C LYS A 132 -21.60 -10.45 -13.57
N GLU A 133 -20.33 -10.82 -13.41
CA GLU A 133 -19.77 -11.15 -12.10
C GLU A 133 -19.75 -9.93 -11.17
N LEU A 134 -19.37 -8.75 -11.68
CA LEU A 134 -19.45 -7.52 -10.91
C LEU A 134 -20.90 -7.21 -10.49
N SER A 135 -21.88 -7.47 -11.36
CA SER A 135 -23.30 -7.28 -11.02
C SER A 135 -23.74 -8.21 -9.90
N HIS A 136 -23.26 -9.46 -9.90
CA HIS A 136 -23.52 -10.41 -8.83
C HIS A 136 -22.88 -9.97 -7.52
N LEU A 137 -21.60 -9.58 -7.56
CA LEU A 137 -20.86 -9.10 -6.40
C LEU A 137 -21.51 -7.85 -5.80
N THR A 138 -21.98 -6.91 -6.60
CA THR A 138 -22.72 -5.74 -6.10
C THR A 138 -23.98 -6.14 -5.33
N LYS A 139 -24.72 -7.17 -5.77
CA LYS A 139 -25.91 -7.64 -5.04
C LYS A 139 -25.53 -8.22 -3.67
N ILE A 140 -24.42 -8.94 -3.59
CA ILE A 140 -23.87 -9.45 -2.34
C ILE A 140 -23.44 -8.27 -1.45
N ASN A 141 -22.67 -7.33 -1.99
CA ASN A 141 -22.19 -6.17 -1.24
C ASN A 141 -23.35 -5.34 -0.66
N LYS A 142 -24.43 -5.12 -1.41
CA LYS A 142 -25.63 -4.41 -0.92
C LYS A 142 -26.28 -5.06 0.30
N GLN A 143 -26.09 -6.37 0.50
CA GLN A 143 -26.63 -7.09 1.64
C GLN A 143 -25.67 -7.10 2.84
N LEU A 144 -24.38 -6.91 2.60
CA LEU A 144 -23.33 -7.05 3.62
C LEU A 144 -22.85 -5.70 4.15
N PHE A 145 -22.64 -4.71 3.28
CA PHE A 145 -22.22 -3.36 3.67
C PHE A 145 -23.46 -2.58 4.13
N VAL A 146 -23.66 -2.44 5.44
CA VAL A 146 -24.85 -1.77 6.02
C VAL A 146 -24.67 -0.26 5.95
#